data_AF-A0A382JPZ4-F1
#
_entry.id   AF-A0A382JPZ4-F1
#
_cell.length_a   1.000
_cell.length_b   1.000
_cell.length_c   1.000
_cell.angle_alpha   90.00
_cell.angle_beta   90.00
_cell.angle_gamma   90.00
#
_symmetry.space_group_name_H-M   'P 1'
#
loop_
_entity.id
_entity.type
_entity.pdbx_description
1 polymer ?
#
loop_
_entity_poly.entity_id
_entity_poly.type
_entity_poly.pdbx_seq_one_letter_code
_entity_poly.pdbx_strand_id
1 'polypeptide(L)'
;MIDTHGRAEVCCAISEEFLPNSSEDCLDVNKRSIKEIWNSDFYKSLRMQLLNNEKPLVCSRCWYEEDQGRKSVREATKNDAGFDCTIDLDKCKENNGYLDSKPKSLDIRLGNLCNLKCRMCNSAQSSQIQKENKVLIELHGKQIFDKDTLDEQDPFVL
;
A
#
# COMPACT_ATOMS: atom_id res chain seq x y z
N MET A 1 1.85 -5.00 -2.31
CA MET A 1 0.49 -5.10 -2.89
C MET A 1 0.48 -4.29 -4.17
N ILE A 2 -0.25 -4.71 -5.21
CA ILE A 2 -0.50 -3.91 -6.41
C ILE A 2 -2.00 -3.72 -6.52
N ASP A 3 -2.43 -2.47 -6.62
CA ASP A 3 -3.85 -2.10 -6.72
C ASP A 3 -4.42 -2.40 -8.12
N THR A 4 -5.71 -2.14 -8.31
CA THR A 4 -6.40 -2.40 -9.59
C THR A 4 -6.00 -1.44 -10.72
N HIS A 5 -5.27 -0.36 -10.41
CA HIS A 5 -4.75 0.61 -11.38
C HIS A 5 -3.28 0.37 -11.72
N GLY A 6 -2.62 -0.58 -11.05
CA GLY A 6 -1.21 -0.90 -11.24
C GLY A 6 -0.25 -0.12 -10.32
N ARG A 7 -0.77 0.63 -9.33
CA ARG A 7 0.04 1.25 -8.29
C ARG A 7 0.56 0.17 -7.34
N ALA A 8 1.87 0.16 -7.13
CA ALA A 8 2.57 -0.75 -6.25
C ALA A 8 2.79 -0.13 -4.87
N GLU A 9 2.28 -0.82 -3.86
CA GLU A 9 2.32 -0.42 -2.46
C GLU A 9 3.06 -1.46 -1.62
N VAL A 10 3.54 -1.07 -0.44
CA VAL A 10 4.29 -1.97 0.43
C VAL A 10 3.38 -3.00 1.11
N CYS A 11 2.19 -2.58 1.55
CA CYS A 11 1.30 -3.34 2.44
C CYS A 11 -0.15 -2.84 2.29
N CYS A 12 -1.13 -3.67 2.65
CA CYS A 12 -2.56 -3.32 2.62
C CYS A 12 -3.02 -2.34 3.73
N ALA A 13 -2.17 -2.12 4.74
CA ALA A 13 -2.45 -1.21 5.87
C ALA A 13 -1.63 0.08 5.78
N ILE A 14 -1.13 0.40 4.59
CA ILE A 14 -0.27 1.55 4.35
C ILE A 14 -1.06 2.85 4.43
N SER A 15 -0.39 3.91 4.88
CA SER A 15 -0.93 5.27 4.82
C SER A 15 -0.62 5.85 3.44
N GLU A 16 -1.55 5.66 2.50
CA GLU A 16 -1.40 5.99 1.06
C GLU A 16 -1.00 7.45 0.81
N GLU A 17 -1.42 8.37 1.69
CA GLU A 17 -1.08 9.80 1.66
C GLU A 17 0.43 10.10 1.74
N PHE A 18 1.23 9.15 2.23
CA PHE A 18 2.69 9.27 2.33
C PHE A 18 3.43 8.44 1.27
N LEU A 19 2.71 7.84 0.31
CA LEU A 19 3.34 7.20 -0.83
C LEU A 19 3.79 8.24 -1.86
N PRO A 20 4.89 7.99 -2.57
CA PRO A 20 5.23 8.78 -3.75
C PRO A 20 4.06 8.80 -4.72
N ASN A 21 3.75 9.98 -5.26
CA ASN A 21 2.73 10.11 -6.28
C ASN A 21 3.06 9.20 -7.47
N SER A 22 2.05 8.55 -8.04
CA SER A 22 2.21 7.70 -9.23
C SER A 22 2.78 8.45 -10.44
N SER A 23 2.71 9.78 -10.45
CA SER A 23 3.33 10.66 -11.45
C SER A 23 4.86 10.69 -11.40
N GLU A 24 5.48 10.25 -10.30
CA GLU A 24 6.94 10.05 -10.20
C GLU A 24 7.40 8.69 -10.76
N ASP A 25 6.48 7.91 -11.37
CA ASP A 25 6.71 6.70 -12.17
C ASP A 25 7.43 5.53 -11.46
N CYS A 26 7.83 5.68 -10.19
CA CYS A 26 8.68 4.70 -9.53
C CYS A 26 7.92 3.50 -8.94
N LEU A 27 6.60 3.62 -8.77
CA LEU A 27 5.73 2.61 -8.16
C LEU A 27 4.55 2.19 -9.05
N ASP A 28 4.70 2.23 -10.38
CA ASP A 28 3.64 1.83 -11.32
C ASP A 28 4.08 0.63 -12.16
N VAL A 29 3.38 -0.50 -12.04
CA VAL A 29 3.72 -1.74 -12.78
C VAL A 29 3.41 -1.65 -14.28
N ASN A 30 2.62 -0.66 -14.71
CA ASN A 30 2.39 -0.41 -16.13
C ASN A 30 3.59 0.31 -16.78
N LYS A 31 4.48 0.91 -15.97
CA LYS A 31 5.63 1.69 -16.43
C LYS A 31 6.97 1.03 -16.12
N ARG A 32 7.05 0.25 -15.04
CA ARG A 32 8.27 -0.41 -14.57
C ARG A 32 8.02 -1.87 -14.24
N SER A 33 9.06 -2.69 -14.38
CA SER A 33 9.01 -4.07 -13.91
C SER A 33 8.95 -4.14 -12.38
N ILE A 34 8.37 -5.22 -11.85
CA ILE A 34 8.32 -5.48 -10.40
C ILE A 34 9.72 -5.45 -9.77
N LYS A 35 10.77 -5.90 -10.49
CA LYS A 35 12.16 -5.87 -9.99
C LYS A 35 12.69 -4.44 -9.84
N GLU A 36 12.37 -3.56 -10.78
CA GLU A 36 12.75 -2.15 -10.72
C GLU A 36 12.01 -1.42 -9.60
N ILE A 37 10.71 -1.69 -9.44
CA ILE A 37 9.89 -1.14 -8.35
C ILE A 37 10.42 -1.64 -7.00
N TRP A 38 10.70 -2.93 -6.87
CA TRP A 38 11.24 -3.52 -5.64
C TRP A 38 12.58 -2.90 -5.22
N ASN A 39 13.36 -2.38 -6.17
CA ASN A 39 14.62 -1.69 -5.90
C ASN A 39 14.56 -0.19 -6.22
N SER A 40 13.36 0.39 -6.20
CA SER A 40 13.18 1.84 -6.32
C SER A 40 13.78 2.57 -5.12
N ASP A 41 14.03 3.87 -5.28
CA ASP A 41 14.59 4.69 -4.20
C ASP A 41 13.66 4.72 -2.98
N PHE A 42 12.36 4.70 -3.19
CA PHE A 42 11.37 4.58 -2.14
C PHE A 42 11.53 3.27 -1.34
N TYR A 43 11.57 2.11 -2.00
CA TYR A 43 11.70 0.82 -1.30
C TYR A 43 13.05 0.68 -0.60
N LYS A 44 14.14 1.13 -1.23
CA LYS A 44 15.48 1.13 -0.62
C LYS A 44 15.51 2.02 0.63
N SER A 45 15.02 3.25 0.52
CA SER A 45 14.94 4.19 1.65
C SER A 45 14.11 3.63 2.79
N LEU A 46 12.92 3.09 2.48
CA LEU A 46 12.04 2.49 3.49
C LEU A 46 12.71 1.33 4.24
N ARG A 47 13.44 0.46 3.54
CA ARG A 47 14.21 -0.62 4.19
C ARG A 47 15.25 -0.07 5.14
N MET A 48 16.01 0.94 4.72
CA MET A 48 17.05 1.54 5.55
C MET A 48 16.48 2.22 6.79
N GLN A 49 15.38 2.96 6.65
CA GLN A 49 14.67 3.57 7.78
C GLN A 49 14.24 2.51 8.79
N LEU A 50 13.61 1.43 8.34
CA LEU A 50 13.19 0.33 9.23
C LEU A 50 14.39 -0.38 9.88
N LEU A 51 15.49 -0.59 9.15
CA LEU A 51 16.72 -1.20 9.66
C LEU A 51 17.45 -0.32 10.69
N ASN A 52 17.25 0.99 10.62
CA ASN A 52 17.76 1.98 11.57
C ASN A 52 16.81 2.22 12.75
N ASN A 53 15.74 1.42 12.89
CA ASN A 53 14.69 1.58 13.91
C ASN A 53 13.94 2.92 13.82
N GLU A 54 13.86 3.52 12.64
CA GLU A 54 13.06 4.71 12.40
C GLU A 54 11.57 4.35 12.22
N LYS A 55 10.69 5.34 12.45
CA LYS A 55 9.23 5.21 12.28
C LYS A 55 8.76 5.96 11.01
N PRO A 56 8.95 5.41 9.78
CA PRO A 56 8.47 6.04 8.55
C PRO A 56 6.97 6.32 8.59
N LEU A 57 6.58 7.50 8.08
CA LEU A 57 5.20 7.98 8.04
C LEU A 57 4.27 7.04 7.27
N VAL A 58 4.80 6.39 6.25
CA VAL A 58 4.05 5.40 5.45
C VAL A 58 3.55 4.21 6.31
N CYS A 59 4.20 3.94 7.44
CA CYS A 59 3.82 2.90 8.40
C CYS A 59 3.04 3.46 9.62
N SER A 60 2.57 4.71 9.58
CA SER A 60 1.93 5.41 10.72
C SER A 60 0.79 4.63 11.35
N ARG A 61 -0.02 3.93 10.54
CA ARG A 61 -1.08 3.05 11.05
C ARG A 61 -0.56 1.93 11.96
N CYS A 62 0.54 1.28 11.57
CA CYS A 62 1.14 0.22 12.39
C CYS A 62 1.71 0.81 13.69
N TRP A 63 2.35 1.98 13.62
CA TRP A 63 2.89 2.67 14.79
C TRP A 63 1.78 3.06 15.77
N TYR A 64 0.66 3.58 15.25
CA TYR A 64 -0.50 3.90 16.07
C TYR A 64 -1.06 2.65 16.76
N GLU A 65 -1.24 1.54 16.04
CA GLU A 65 -1.72 0.29 16.63
C GLU A 65 -0.79 -0.23 17.75
N GLU A 66 0.53 -0.19 17.51
CA GLU A 66 1.56 -0.63 18.45
C GLU A 66 1.65 0.28 19.69
N ASP A 67 1.58 1.60 19.51
CA ASP A 67 1.59 2.56 20.62
C ASP A 67 0.33 2.41 21.50
N GLN A 68 -0.76 1.84 20.96
CA GLN A 68 -1.97 1.47 21.71
C GLN A 68 -1.90 0.03 22.31
N GLY A 69 -0.75 -0.63 22.25
CA GLY A 69 -0.55 -2.00 22.75
C GLY A 69 -1.23 -3.09 21.91
N ARG A 70 -1.60 -2.79 20.66
CA ARG A 70 -2.16 -3.77 19.72
C ARG A 70 -1.07 -4.29 18.80
N LYS A 71 -1.25 -5.52 18.29
CA LYS A 71 -0.37 -6.07 17.26
C LYS A 71 -0.71 -5.47 15.92
N SER A 72 0.28 -4.84 15.28
CA SER A 72 0.12 -4.33 13.91
C SER A 72 0.17 -5.46 12.88
N VAL A 73 -0.28 -5.17 11.65
CA VAL A 73 -0.12 -6.07 10.49
C VAL A 73 1.35 -6.45 10.29
N ARG A 74 2.28 -5.54 10.54
CA ARG A 74 3.72 -5.82 10.41
C ARG A 74 4.17 -6.84 11.47
N GLU A 75 3.81 -6.66 12.74
CA GLU A 75 4.17 -7.62 13.79
C GLU A 75 3.49 -8.98 13.61
N ALA A 76 2.23 -8.98 13.15
CA ALA A 76 1.51 -10.19 12.82
C ALA A 76 2.21 -10.99 11.71
N THR A 77 2.66 -10.29 10.65
CA THR A 77 3.33 -10.92 9.51
C THR A 77 4.74 -11.42 9.86
N LYS A 78 5.44 -10.76 10.78
CA LYS A 78 6.76 -11.20 11.27
C LYS A 78 6.72 -12.60 11.90
N ASN A 79 5.64 -12.92 12.60
CA ASN A 79 5.49 -14.17 13.36
C ASN A 79 4.78 -15.27 12.56
N ASP A 80 4.43 -15.01 11.29
CA ASP A 80 3.79 -15.99 10.44
C ASP A 80 4.84 -16.98 9.91
N ALA A 81 4.60 -18.29 10.10
CA ALA A 81 5.55 -19.36 9.76
C ALA A 81 5.92 -19.41 8.27
N GLY A 82 5.10 -18.80 7.39
CA GLY A 82 5.39 -18.64 5.97
C GLY A 82 6.39 -17.52 5.62
N PHE A 83 6.73 -16.67 6.58
CA PHE A 83 7.69 -15.57 6.43
C PHE A 83 9.05 -15.83 7.10
N ASP A 84 9.27 -17.05 7.61
CA ASP A 84 10.55 -17.50 8.16
C ASP A 84 11.59 -17.56 7.04
N CYS A 85 12.32 -16.46 6.86
CA CYS A 85 13.19 -16.25 5.72
C CYS A 85 14.45 -15.50 6.11
N THR A 86 15.56 -16.12 5.71
CA THR A 86 16.93 -15.59 5.68
C THR A 86 17.06 -14.46 4.64
N ILE A 87 16.38 -13.33 4.84
CA ILE A 87 16.79 -12.11 4.15
C ILE A 87 18.09 -11.67 4.80
N ASP A 88 19.13 -11.56 3.98
CA ASP A 88 20.44 -11.09 4.42
C ASP A 88 20.37 -9.58 4.70
N LEU A 89 20.01 -9.25 5.95
CA LEU A 89 19.84 -7.87 6.40
C LEU A 89 21.17 -7.10 6.34
N ASP A 90 22.29 -7.79 6.53
CA ASP A 90 23.62 -7.19 6.46
C ASP A 90 23.94 -6.76 5.03
N LYS A 91 23.71 -7.62 4.03
CA LYS A 91 23.81 -7.22 2.61
C LYS A 91 22.86 -6.10 2.23
N CYS A 92 21.65 -6.09 2.82
CA CYS A 92 20.71 -4.99 2.58
C CYS A 92 21.28 -3.65 3.07
N LYS A 93 21.91 -3.63 4.25
CA LYS A 93 22.57 -2.42 4.80
C LYS A 93 23.79 -2.02 3.96
N GLU A 94 24.66 -2.97 3.63
CA GLU A 94 25.88 -2.72 2.84
C GLU A 94 25.57 -2.16 1.46
N ASN A 95 24.47 -2.61 0.84
CA ASN A 95 24.06 -2.20 -0.49
C ASN A 95 22.96 -1.11 -0.46
N ASN A 96 22.91 -0.31 0.60
CA ASN A 96 22.04 0.86 0.74
C ASN A 96 20.56 0.56 0.42
N GLY A 97 20.04 -0.54 0.96
CA GLY A 97 18.65 -0.98 0.80
C GLY A 97 18.36 -1.84 -0.43
N TYR A 98 19.33 -2.09 -1.30
CA TYR A 98 19.16 -2.95 -2.47
C TYR A 98 19.07 -4.43 -2.08
N LEU A 99 18.17 -5.17 -2.74
CA LEU A 99 18.01 -6.61 -2.59
C LEU A 99 17.87 -7.28 -3.96
N ASP A 100 18.70 -8.30 -4.23
CA ASP A 100 18.52 -9.15 -5.43
C ASP A 100 17.45 -10.23 -5.21
N SER A 101 17.09 -10.50 -3.95
CA SER A 101 16.00 -11.41 -3.60
C SER A 101 14.63 -10.82 -3.96
N LYS A 102 13.72 -11.67 -4.44
CA LYS A 102 12.31 -11.31 -4.72
C LYS A 102 11.51 -11.08 -3.43
N PRO A 103 10.44 -10.27 -3.46
CA PRO A 103 9.52 -10.16 -2.34
C PRO A 103 8.90 -11.52 -2.01
N LYS A 104 8.65 -11.78 -0.73
CA LYS A 104 8.11 -13.06 -0.25
C LYS A 104 6.62 -13.23 -0.51
N SER A 105 5.88 -12.14 -0.36
CA SER A 105 4.46 -12.09 -0.69
C SER A 105 4.24 -10.97 -1.69
N LEU A 106 3.40 -11.26 -2.67
CA LEU A 106 2.96 -10.32 -3.69
C LEU A 106 1.45 -10.51 -3.88
N ASP A 107 0.69 -9.59 -3.32
CA ASP A 107 -0.74 -9.44 -3.57
C ASP A 107 -0.93 -8.57 -4.82
N ILE A 108 -1.61 -9.10 -5.84
CA ILE A 108 -1.89 -8.40 -7.10
C ILE A 108 -3.40 -8.38 -7.32
N ARG A 109 -3.95 -7.19 -7.45
CA ARG A 109 -5.35 -6.99 -7.84
C ARG A 109 -5.43 -6.78 -9.34
N LEU A 110 -5.86 -7.81 -10.08
CA LEU A 110 -5.87 -7.80 -11.55
C LEU A 110 -6.93 -6.86 -12.18
N GLY A 111 -7.86 -6.33 -11.38
CA GLY A 111 -8.87 -5.39 -11.84
C GLY A 111 -10.06 -5.31 -10.89
N ASN A 112 -11.01 -4.43 -11.23
CA ASN A 112 -12.20 -4.17 -10.42
C ASN A 112 -13.52 -4.60 -11.11
N LEU A 113 -13.44 -5.33 -12.23
CA LEU A 113 -14.63 -5.80 -12.97
C LEU A 113 -15.48 -6.71 -12.08
N CYS A 114 -16.69 -6.26 -11.73
CA CYS A 114 -17.57 -6.98 -10.82
C CYS A 114 -18.98 -7.17 -11.42
N ASN A 115 -19.55 -8.36 -11.20
CA ASN A 115 -20.92 -8.69 -11.62
C ASN A 115 -21.90 -8.85 -10.44
N LEU A 116 -21.41 -9.03 -9.21
CA LEU A 116 -22.23 -9.47 -8.06
C LEU A 116 -22.55 -8.37 -7.05
N LYS A 117 -21.74 -7.30 -6.97
CA LYS A 117 -21.96 -6.13 -6.10
C LYS A 117 -22.06 -6.48 -4.59
N CYS A 118 -21.13 -7.29 -4.08
CA CYS A 118 -21.09 -7.67 -2.67
C CYS A 118 -20.79 -6.47 -1.75
N ARG A 119 -21.55 -6.30 -0.65
CA ARG A 119 -21.35 -5.21 0.32
C ARG A 119 -20.05 -5.24 1.11
N MET A 120 -19.35 -6.38 1.11
CA MET A 120 -18.03 -6.51 1.73
C MET A 120 -16.89 -5.96 0.86
N CYS A 121 -17.12 -5.74 -0.43
CA CYS A 121 -16.12 -5.18 -1.33
C CYS A 121 -16.10 -3.65 -1.22
N ASN A 122 -14.91 -3.06 -1.23
CA ASN A 122 -14.76 -1.62 -1.36
C ASN A 122 -14.98 -1.15 -2.82
N SER A 123 -15.05 0.16 -3.02
CA SER A 123 -15.32 0.71 -4.35
C SER A 123 -14.15 0.59 -5.31
N ALA A 124 -12.91 0.57 -4.81
CA ALA A 124 -11.72 0.32 -5.63
C ALA A 124 -11.70 -1.11 -6.19
N GLN A 125 -12.27 -2.08 -5.48
CA GLN A 125 -12.27 -3.51 -5.86
C GLN A 125 -13.53 -3.95 -6.61
N SER A 126 -14.55 -3.09 -6.73
CA SER A 126 -15.80 -3.44 -7.40
C SER A 126 -16.38 -2.26 -8.17
N SER A 127 -16.38 -2.39 -9.51
CA SER A 127 -16.97 -1.40 -10.41
C SER A 127 -18.48 -1.18 -10.19
N GLN A 128 -19.20 -2.15 -9.61
CA GLN A 128 -20.62 -2.00 -9.29
C GLN A 128 -20.84 -1.24 -7.98
N ILE A 129 -19.99 -1.45 -6.99
CA ILE A 129 -20.01 -0.66 -5.74
C ILE A 129 -19.57 0.77 -6.05
N GLN A 130 -18.54 0.94 -6.86
CA GLN A 130 -18.10 2.27 -7.31
C GLN A 130 -19.22 3.06 -8.00
N LYS A 131 -19.97 2.42 -8.91
CA LYS A 131 -21.14 3.05 -9.55
C LYS A 131 -22.22 3.45 -8.56
N GLU A 132 -22.52 2.58 -7.59
CA GLU A 132 -23.49 2.91 -6.53
C GLU A 132 -23.03 4.10 -5.70
N ASN A 133 -21.77 4.10 -5.25
CA ASN A 133 -21.22 5.18 -4.44
C ASN A 133 -21.28 6.52 -5.17
N LYS A 134 -21.00 6.55 -6.49
CA LYS A 134 -21.15 7.77 -7.30
C LYS A 134 -22.58 8.32 -7.27
N VAL A 135 -23.59 7.46 -7.45
CA VAL A 135 -25.01 7.86 -7.37
C VAL A 135 -25.38 8.36 -5.97
N LEU A 136 -24.91 7.69 -4.92
CA LEU A 136 -25.18 8.11 -3.54
C LEU A 136 -24.57 9.47 -3.22
N ILE A 137 -23.35 9.74 -3.71
CA ILE A 137 -22.69 11.04 -3.56
C ILE A 137 -23.46 12.15 -4.29
N GLU A 138 -23.97 11.88 -5.50
CA GLU A 138 -24.81 12.84 -6.23
C GLU A 138 -26.11 13.16 -5.49
N LEU A 139 -26.71 12.18 -4.82
CA LEU A 139 -28.00 12.33 -4.11
C LEU A 139 -27.86 12.94 -2.72
N HIS A 140 -26.77 12.65 -2.00
CA HIS A 140 -26.63 12.95 -0.58
C HIS A 140 -25.44 13.86 -0.24
N GLY A 141 -24.66 14.26 -1.25
CA GLY A 141 -23.37 14.92 -1.06
C GLY A 141 -22.30 13.96 -0.55
N LYS A 142 -21.03 14.37 -0.62
CA LYS A 142 -19.91 13.59 -0.05
C LYS A 142 -20.12 13.45 1.47
N GLN A 143 -20.14 12.22 1.97
CA GLN A 143 -20.20 11.95 3.41
C GLN A 143 -18.80 11.60 3.93
N ILE A 144 -18.53 11.86 5.22
CA ILE A 144 -17.23 11.65 5.88
C ILE A 144 -16.75 10.17 5.79
N PHE A 145 -17.67 9.24 5.52
CA PHE A 145 -17.38 7.81 5.41
C PHE A 145 -16.91 7.36 4.02
N ASP A 146 -16.92 8.23 3.01
CA ASP A 146 -16.53 7.91 1.62
C ASP A 146 -15.02 8.11 1.39
N LYS A 147 -14.19 7.41 2.18
CA LYS A 147 -12.71 7.48 2.11
C LYS A 147 -12.12 7.04 0.76
N ASP A 148 -12.86 6.30 -0.05
CA ASP A 148 -12.38 5.78 -1.34
C ASP A 148 -12.41 6.80 -2.50
N THR A 149 -12.71 8.08 -2.24
CA THR A 149 -12.89 9.11 -3.28
C THR A 149 -11.77 10.16 -3.37
N LEU A 150 -10.60 9.89 -2.76
CA LEU A 150 -9.47 10.84 -2.75
C LEU A 150 -8.67 10.93 -4.07
N ASP A 151 -9.02 10.15 -5.09
CA ASP A 151 -8.44 10.30 -6.43
C ASP A 151 -9.38 11.11 -7.33
N GLU A 152 -9.39 12.42 -7.13
CA GLU A 152 -9.52 13.49 -8.15
C GLU A 152 -9.60 14.85 -7.44
N GLN A 153 -8.43 15.43 -7.15
CA GLN A 153 -8.22 16.85 -6.82
C GLN A 153 -9.04 17.40 -5.64
N ASP A 154 -8.53 17.32 -4.41
CA ASP A 154 -8.99 18.19 -3.31
C ASP A 154 -7.80 18.93 -2.66
N PRO A 155 -7.66 20.26 -2.85
CA PRO A 155 -6.54 21.06 -2.34
C PRO A 155 -6.73 21.52 -0.88
N PHE A 156 -7.60 20.89 -0.10
CA PHE A 156 -7.82 21.25 1.30
C PHE A 156 -7.66 20.05 2.24
N VAL A 157 -6.41 19.81 2.63
CA VAL A 157 -6.08 19.26 3.94
C VAL A 157 -5.26 20.32 4.65
N LEU A 158 -5.80 20.85 5.75
CA LEU A 158 -5.12 21.77 6.67
C LEU A 158 -3.82 21.17 7.22
#